data_AF-A0A085WH45-F1
#
_entry.id   AF-A0A085WH45-F1
#
_cell.length_a   1.000
_cell.length_b   1.000
_cell.length_c   1.000
_cell.angle_alpha   90.00
_cell.angle_beta   90.00
_cell.angle_gamma   90.00
#
_symmetry.space_group_name_H-M   'P 1'
#
loop_
_entity.id
_entity.type
_entity.pdbx_description
1 polymer ?
#
loop_
_entity_poly.entity_id
_entity_poly.type
_entity_poly.pdbx_seq_one_letter_code
_entity_poly.pdbx_strand_id
1 'polypeptide(L)'
;MNHLPMPIHGGEVVAVPPAASLKRSFMLLVRLGRPKYLLYSWVLYTLGVAAAVYLGHTPSLASYVHGQLFVWCVHLMTHYCNEYFDLQADLANPAPTAWTGGSRVLVEGLLKPWVSLTASCVLLCTALLLILAMPAEAQYAALIAVPLGWFYTAPPFQFNYRGLGELTVTTGLNGCVPVIGYTLASGEFSFFPFLLLLPAFLIQFVRMTIMNLQDYEGDILVGKRTLPVRLGPRTIVHMHAVVQAVAYLMVIPGVLWMGVPIWVGLGVMASSPVAVWHVARLYRGAHKDPRTANNVVFWASTHCSLVVVGVYVGLLIDGYVQGRFAQLGGVADLFLLPIVIYTFILARQIRKNRPKAVVAPKATVAELVRAA
;
A
#
# COMPACT_ATOMS: atom_id res chain seq x y z
N MET A 1 -25.08 20.18 -10.44
CA MET A 1 -25.01 18.94 -11.23
C MET A 1 -24.48 19.30 -12.61
N ASN A 2 -23.15 19.31 -12.78
CA ASN A 2 -22.51 19.56 -14.07
C ASN A 2 -21.80 18.27 -14.49
N HIS A 3 -22.47 17.47 -15.33
CA HIS A 3 -21.82 16.38 -16.05
C HIS A 3 -20.88 17.01 -17.08
N LEU A 4 -19.58 16.97 -16.83
CA LEU A 4 -18.59 17.26 -17.86
C LEU A 4 -18.67 16.14 -18.92
N PRO A 5 -18.84 16.47 -20.21
CA PRO A 5 -18.89 15.47 -21.27
C PRO A 5 -17.51 14.79 -21.39
N MET A 6 -17.52 13.46 -21.44
CA MET A 6 -16.36 12.65 -21.82
C MET A 6 -15.91 13.07 -23.23
N PRO A 7 -14.62 13.36 -23.48
CA PRO A 7 -14.15 13.56 -24.83
C PRO A 7 -14.19 12.22 -25.56
N ILE A 8 -15.08 12.11 -26.54
CA ILE A 8 -15.15 10.98 -27.47
C ILE A 8 -14.06 11.23 -28.52
N HIS A 9 -12.91 10.58 -28.37
CA HIS A 9 -11.91 10.50 -29.42
C HIS A 9 -12.05 9.16 -30.13
N GLY A 10 -12.35 9.20 -31.43
CA GLY A 10 -12.28 8.07 -32.35
C GLY A 10 -13.45 7.10 -32.25
N GLY A 11 -14.31 7.09 -33.27
CA GLY A 11 -15.46 6.19 -33.41
C GLY A 11 -15.11 4.72 -33.63
N GLU A 12 -14.37 4.10 -32.72
CA GLU A 12 -14.38 2.64 -32.56
C GLU A 12 -15.40 2.30 -31.47
N VAL A 13 -16.52 1.69 -31.88
CA VAL A 13 -17.42 1.02 -30.96
C VAL A 13 -16.62 -0.11 -30.32
N VAL A 14 -16.10 0.13 -29.11
CA VAL A 14 -15.52 -0.92 -28.30
C VAL A 14 -16.62 -1.96 -28.08
N ALA A 15 -16.53 -3.08 -28.79
CA ALA A 15 -17.49 -4.16 -28.70
C ALA A 15 -17.63 -4.54 -27.22
N VAL A 16 -18.85 -4.42 -26.67
CA VAL A 16 -19.13 -4.89 -25.32
C VAL A 16 -18.86 -6.39 -25.33
N PRO A 17 -17.85 -6.89 -24.60
CA PRO A 17 -17.53 -8.30 -24.62
C PRO A 17 -18.78 -9.11 -24.19
N PRO A 18 -18.99 -10.31 -24.75
CA PRO A 18 -20.12 -11.15 -24.38
C PRO A 18 -20.18 -11.34 -22.87
N ALA A 19 -21.40 -11.45 -22.33
CA ALA A 19 -21.66 -11.55 -20.90
C ALA A 19 -20.68 -12.54 -20.25
N ALA A 20 -19.77 -12.00 -19.43
CA ALA A 20 -18.73 -12.79 -18.80
C ALA A 20 -19.40 -13.86 -17.91
N SER A 21 -18.92 -15.09 -17.97
CA SER A 21 -19.37 -16.14 -17.05
C SER A 21 -19.18 -15.67 -15.60
N LEU A 22 -20.03 -16.15 -14.68
CA LEU A 22 -19.97 -15.76 -13.26
C LEU A 22 -18.55 -15.91 -12.68
N LYS A 23 -17.85 -16.99 -13.05
CA LYS A 23 -16.45 -17.23 -12.67
C LYS A 23 -15.51 -16.14 -13.20
N ARG A 24 -15.65 -15.71 -14.45
CA ARG A 24 -14.84 -14.63 -15.03
C ARG A 24 -15.10 -13.31 -14.32
N SER A 25 -16.37 -12.95 -14.11
CA SER A 25 -16.76 -11.74 -13.39
C SER A 25 -16.20 -11.71 -11.96
N PHE A 26 -16.28 -12.83 -11.25
CA PHE A 26 -15.68 -12.98 -9.92
C PHE A 26 -14.16 -12.79 -9.94
N MET A 27 -13.45 -13.41 -10.88
CA MET A 27 -12.00 -13.25 -11.01
C MET A 27 -11.59 -11.80 -11.35
N LEU A 28 -12.40 -11.09 -12.14
CA LEU A 28 -12.19 -9.67 -12.44
C LEU A 28 -12.43 -8.80 -11.22
N LEU A 29 -13.43 -9.12 -10.39
CA LEU A 29 -13.67 -8.45 -9.12
C LEU A 29 -12.49 -8.64 -8.16
N VAL A 30 -11.96 -9.87 -8.05
CA VAL A 30 -10.73 -10.14 -7.27
C VAL A 30 -9.55 -9.34 -7.82
N ARG A 31 -9.40 -9.19 -9.13
CA ARG A 31 -8.33 -8.39 -9.75
C ARG A 31 -8.47 -6.88 -9.40
N LEU A 32 -9.69 -6.33 -9.39
CA LEU A 32 -9.97 -4.94 -8.97
C LEU A 32 -9.50 -4.68 -7.52
N GLY A 33 -9.75 -5.63 -6.62
CA GLY A 33 -9.35 -5.54 -5.21
C GLY A 33 -7.84 -5.62 -4.96
N ARG A 34 -7.02 -5.90 -5.98
CA ARG A 34 -5.55 -5.92 -5.93
C ARG A 34 -4.99 -6.66 -4.68
N PRO A 35 -5.34 -7.94 -4.46
CA PRO A 35 -5.17 -8.65 -3.19
C PRO A 35 -3.73 -8.72 -2.66
N LYS A 36 -2.72 -8.54 -3.52
CA LYS A 36 -1.31 -8.47 -3.11
C LYS A 36 -1.04 -7.38 -2.06
N TYR A 37 -1.84 -6.30 -2.01
CA TYR A 37 -1.68 -5.22 -1.04
C TYR A 37 -2.25 -5.55 0.34
N LEU A 38 -3.21 -6.48 0.42
CA LEU A 38 -3.86 -6.87 1.69
C LEU A 38 -2.89 -7.50 2.69
N LEU A 39 -1.81 -8.08 2.19
CA LEU A 39 -0.75 -8.65 3.02
C LEU A 39 -0.02 -7.57 3.83
N TYR A 40 0.18 -6.38 3.27
CA TYR A 40 0.83 -5.28 3.98
C TYR A 40 0.00 -4.81 5.19
N SER A 41 -1.31 -4.63 5.00
CA SER A 41 -2.20 -4.26 6.10
C SER A 41 -2.38 -5.39 7.11
N TRP A 42 -2.27 -6.66 6.69
CA TRP A 42 -2.29 -7.79 7.61
C TRP A 42 -1.06 -7.77 8.52
N VAL A 43 0.14 -7.62 7.96
CA VAL A 43 1.38 -7.50 8.74
C VAL A 43 1.30 -6.34 9.76
N LEU A 44 0.80 -5.17 9.34
CA LEU A 44 0.65 -4.02 10.23
C LEU A 44 -0.36 -4.24 11.37
N TYR A 45 -1.50 -4.87 11.07
CA TYR A 45 -2.50 -5.18 12.08
C TYR A 45 -1.96 -6.18 13.10
N THR A 46 -1.35 -7.27 12.63
CA THR A 46 -0.76 -8.29 13.51
C THR A 46 0.42 -7.72 14.32
N LEU A 47 1.21 -6.78 13.77
CA LEU A 47 2.24 -6.08 14.53
C LEU A 47 1.64 -5.30 15.72
N GLY A 48 0.51 -4.61 15.52
CA GLY A 48 -0.22 -3.96 16.61
C GLY A 48 -0.65 -4.93 17.70
N VAL A 49 -1.21 -6.08 17.31
CA VAL A 49 -1.60 -7.15 18.23
C VAL A 49 -0.37 -7.72 18.96
N ALA A 50 0.72 -7.96 18.25
CA ALA A 50 1.98 -8.44 18.83
C ALA A 50 2.58 -7.42 19.82
N ALA A 51 2.44 -6.12 19.57
CA ALA A 51 2.84 -5.07 20.51
C ALA A 51 1.99 -5.10 21.79
N ALA A 52 0.70 -5.43 21.72
CA ALA A 52 -0.12 -5.63 22.90
C ALA A 52 0.35 -6.85 23.72
N VAL A 53 0.65 -7.98 23.06
CA VAL A 53 1.20 -9.14 23.79
C VAL A 53 2.57 -8.84 24.37
N TYR A 54 3.41 -8.13 23.64
CA TYR A 54 4.71 -7.69 24.13
C TYR A 54 4.56 -6.88 25.44
N LEU A 55 3.46 -6.15 25.63
CA LEU A 55 3.16 -5.43 26.88
C LEU A 55 2.39 -6.26 27.93
N GLY A 56 2.17 -7.56 27.67
CA GLY A 56 1.57 -8.49 28.64
C GLY A 56 0.07 -8.75 28.45
N HIS A 57 -0.54 -8.27 27.37
CA HIS A 57 -1.96 -8.52 27.10
C HIS A 57 -2.18 -9.85 26.35
N THR A 58 -3.35 -10.46 26.55
CA THR A 58 -3.71 -11.73 25.91
C THR A 58 -4.88 -11.53 24.93
N PRO A 59 -4.63 -11.43 23.61
CA PRO A 59 -5.69 -11.25 22.63
C PRO A 59 -6.54 -12.51 22.48
N SER A 60 -7.84 -12.32 22.21
CA SER A 60 -8.71 -13.43 21.80
C SER A 60 -8.66 -13.63 20.28
N LEU A 61 -8.78 -14.87 19.81
CA LEU A 61 -8.86 -15.17 18.38
C LEU A 61 -10.04 -14.43 17.71
N ALA A 62 -11.16 -14.28 18.43
CA ALA A 62 -12.32 -13.55 17.94
C ALA A 62 -11.99 -12.07 17.68
N SER A 63 -11.36 -11.37 18.64
CA SER A 63 -10.94 -9.97 18.48
C SER A 63 -9.93 -9.80 17.33
N TYR A 64 -8.99 -10.75 17.20
CA TYR A 64 -8.01 -10.76 16.12
C TYR A 64 -8.68 -10.85 14.75
N VAL A 65 -9.55 -11.85 14.55
CA VAL A 65 -10.25 -12.07 13.27
C VAL A 65 -11.16 -10.90 12.95
N HIS A 66 -11.91 -10.39 13.94
CA HIS A 66 -12.80 -9.24 13.76
C HIS A 66 -12.04 -8.02 13.24
N GLY A 67 -10.97 -7.61 13.92
CA GLY A 67 -10.22 -6.43 13.51
C GLY A 67 -9.50 -6.64 12.18
N GLN A 68 -9.01 -7.86 11.89
CA GLN A 68 -8.41 -8.15 10.59
C GLN A 68 -9.43 -8.07 9.45
N LEU A 69 -10.66 -8.56 9.66
CA LEU A 69 -11.75 -8.42 8.70
C LEU A 69 -12.08 -6.95 8.48
N PHE A 70 -12.17 -6.15 9.54
CA PHE A 70 -12.38 -4.70 9.43
C PHE A 70 -11.28 -4.03 8.59
N VAL A 71 -10.01 -4.30 8.89
CA VAL A 71 -8.86 -3.72 8.17
C VAL A 71 -8.92 -4.08 6.68
N TRP A 72 -9.22 -5.33 6.34
CA TRP A 72 -9.35 -5.74 4.93
C TRP A 72 -10.59 -5.15 4.25
N CYS A 73 -11.71 -4.99 4.97
CA CYS A 73 -12.89 -4.30 4.44
C CYS A 73 -12.53 -2.86 4.05
N VAL A 74 -11.86 -2.10 4.94
CA VAL A 74 -11.44 -0.73 4.65
C VAL A 74 -10.41 -0.68 3.52
N HIS A 75 -9.42 -1.58 3.52
CA HIS A 75 -8.40 -1.61 2.47
C HIS A 75 -9.00 -1.93 1.09
N LEU A 76 -9.86 -2.94 1.01
CA LEU A 76 -10.57 -3.28 -0.22
C LEU A 76 -11.50 -2.14 -0.65
N MET A 77 -12.26 -1.56 0.28
CA MET A 77 -13.12 -0.40 0.02
C MET A 77 -12.31 0.71 -0.65
N THR A 78 -11.15 1.07 -0.10
CA THR A 78 -10.25 2.06 -0.69
C THR A 78 -9.80 1.67 -2.10
N HIS A 79 -9.43 0.42 -2.36
CA HIS A 79 -9.04 -0.02 -3.70
C HIS A 79 -10.18 0.07 -4.71
N TYR A 80 -11.37 -0.43 -4.38
CA TYR A 80 -12.52 -0.36 -5.29
C TYR A 80 -13.00 1.08 -5.52
N CYS A 81 -12.98 1.91 -4.47
CA CYS A 81 -13.28 3.33 -4.54
C CYS A 81 -12.26 4.04 -5.45
N ASN A 82 -10.97 3.72 -5.28
CA ASN A 82 -9.88 4.23 -6.10
C ASN A 82 -10.05 3.85 -7.58
N GLU A 83 -10.33 2.59 -7.92
CA GLU A 83 -10.55 2.17 -9.32
C GLU A 83 -11.66 2.99 -10.00
N TYR A 84 -12.74 3.33 -9.28
CA TYR A 84 -13.84 4.10 -9.84
C TYR A 84 -13.49 5.58 -10.03
N PHE A 85 -12.97 6.23 -8.99
CA PHE A 85 -12.73 7.68 -9.01
C PHE A 85 -11.45 8.07 -9.76
N ASP A 86 -10.41 7.22 -9.77
CA ASP A 86 -9.19 7.45 -10.56
C ASP A 86 -9.30 7.00 -12.03
N LEU A 87 -10.44 6.46 -12.49
CA LEU A 87 -10.57 5.87 -13.84
C LEU A 87 -10.09 6.80 -14.96
N GLN A 88 -10.42 8.10 -14.89
CA GLN A 88 -9.94 9.07 -15.88
C GLN A 88 -8.42 9.27 -15.85
N ALA A 89 -7.83 9.31 -14.65
CA ALA A 89 -6.37 9.41 -14.48
C ALA A 89 -5.68 8.14 -15.02
N ASP A 90 -6.24 6.97 -14.73
CA ASP A 90 -5.72 5.68 -15.17
C ASP A 90 -5.82 5.50 -16.69
N LEU A 91 -6.88 6.04 -17.33
CA LEU A 91 -7.00 6.10 -18.79
C LEU A 91 -5.96 7.03 -19.41
N ALA A 92 -5.67 8.16 -18.76
CA ALA A 92 -4.69 9.14 -19.23
C ALA A 92 -3.23 8.72 -18.97
N ASN A 93 -2.98 7.67 -18.18
CA ASN A 93 -1.64 7.23 -17.83
C ASN A 93 -0.95 6.52 -19.02
N PRO A 94 0.15 7.10 -19.57
CA PRO A 94 0.80 6.56 -20.76
C PRO A 94 1.68 5.33 -20.48
N ALA A 95 2.07 5.11 -19.22
CA ALA A 95 3.04 4.06 -18.85
C ALA A 95 2.70 3.42 -17.48
N PRO A 96 1.53 2.75 -17.34
CA PRO A 96 1.16 2.11 -16.09
C PRO A 96 2.17 1.03 -15.71
N THR A 97 2.44 0.88 -14.42
CA THR A 97 3.32 -0.16 -13.90
C THR A 97 2.52 -1.33 -13.34
N ALA A 98 3.17 -2.40 -12.90
CA ALA A 98 2.46 -3.46 -12.16
C ALA A 98 1.93 -2.98 -10.80
N TRP A 99 2.28 -1.76 -10.36
CA TRP A 99 2.01 -1.22 -9.04
C TRP A 99 1.12 0.03 -9.05
N THR A 100 1.09 0.78 -10.15
CA THR A 100 0.39 2.06 -10.34
C THR A 100 -0.45 2.06 -11.62
N GLY A 101 -1.36 3.02 -11.80
CA GLY A 101 -2.28 3.07 -12.95
C GLY A 101 -3.46 2.09 -12.89
N GLY A 102 -3.90 1.73 -11.68
CA GLY A 102 -5.04 0.86 -11.43
C GLY A 102 -4.81 -0.63 -11.72
N SER A 103 -5.86 -1.44 -11.55
CA SER A 103 -5.85 -2.87 -11.89
C SER A 103 -5.89 -3.14 -13.40
N ARG A 104 -6.17 -2.08 -14.17
CA ARG A 104 -6.52 -2.04 -15.60
C ARG A 104 -7.85 -2.70 -15.97
N VAL A 105 -8.59 -3.29 -15.02
CA VAL A 105 -9.88 -3.96 -15.31
C VAL A 105 -10.93 -2.98 -15.86
N LEU A 106 -11.06 -1.80 -15.27
CA LEU A 106 -12.02 -0.80 -15.75
C LEU A 106 -11.51 -0.06 -17.00
N VAL A 107 -10.19 0.17 -17.09
CA VAL A 107 -9.55 0.79 -18.26
C VAL A 107 -9.71 -0.08 -19.51
N GLU A 108 -9.54 -1.39 -19.37
CA GLU A 108 -9.73 -2.39 -20.43
C GLU A 108 -11.22 -2.66 -20.72
N GLY A 109 -12.17 -1.99 -20.04
CA GLY A 109 -13.61 -2.17 -20.24
C GLY A 109 -14.14 -3.56 -19.83
N LEU A 110 -13.39 -4.32 -19.03
CA LEU A 110 -13.73 -5.70 -18.68
C LEU A 110 -14.89 -5.80 -17.66
N LEU A 111 -15.11 -4.76 -16.88
CA LEU A 111 -16.25 -4.60 -15.99
C LEU A 111 -16.79 -3.17 -16.09
N LYS A 112 -18.09 -3.00 -15.84
CA LYS A 112 -18.70 -1.67 -15.74
C LYS A 112 -18.20 -0.96 -14.47
N PRO A 113 -17.84 0.34 -14.52
CA PRO A 113 -17.29 1.05 -13.37
C PRO A 113 -18.16 1.00 -12.10
N TRP A 114 -19.50 1.05 -12.26
CA TRP A 114 -20.42 0.99 -11.12
C TRP A 114 -20.27 -0.28 -10.28
N VAL A 115 -19.76 -1.39 -10.85
CA VAL A 115 -19.50 -2.63 -10.08
C VAL A 115 -18.47 -2.36 -8.99
N SER A 116 -17.42 -1.59 -9.31
CA SER A 116 -16.39 -1.20 -8.35
C SER A 116 -16.96 -0.27 -7.29
N LEU A 117 -17.75 0.73 -7.69
CA LEU A 117 -18.39 1.64 -6.74
C LEU A 117 -19.35 0.90 -5.79
N THR A 118 -20.20 0.02 -6.31
CA THR A 118 -21.11 -0.79 -5.49
C THR A 118 -20.33 -1.67 -4.51
N ALA A 119 -19.26 -2.34 -4.96
CA ALA A 119 -18.41 -3.14 -4.07
C ALA A 119 -17.79 -2.27 -2.96
N SER A 120 -17.34 -1.05 -3.28
CA SER A 120 -16.84 -0.12 -2.27
C SER A 120 -17.91 0.31 -1.26
N CYS A 121 -19.14 0.59 -1.70
CA CYS A 121 -20.25 0.93 -0.80
C CYS A 121 -20.63 -0.23 0.13
N VAL A 122 -20.67 -1.47 -0.39
CA VAL A 122 -20.93 -2.66 0.43
C VAL A 122 -19.86 -2.81 1.50
N LEU A 123 -18.59 -2.69 1.13
CA LEU A 123 -17.47 -2.80 2.07
C LEU A 123 -17.44 -1.65 3.09
N LEU A 124 -17.84 -0.43 2.70
CA LEU A 124 -18.04 0.68 3.62
C LEU A 124 -19.11 0.33 4.67
N CYS A 125 -20.30 -0.12 4.24
CA CYS A 125 -21.36 -0.53 5.16
C CYS A 125 -20.91 -1.67 6.08
N THR A 126 -20.20 -2.67 5.55
CA THR A 126 -19.64 -3.76 6.35
C THR A 126 -18.62 -3.24 7.36
N ALA A 127 -17.72 -2.33 6.98
CA ALA A 127 -16.75 -1.74 7.89
C ALA A 127 -17.44 -0.96 9.03
N LEU A 128 -18.49 -0.19 8.72
CA LEU A 128 -19.27 0.52 9.73
C LEU A 128 -19.99 -0.44 10.69
N LEU A 129 -20.56 -1.53 10.18
CA LEU A 129 -21.16 -2.57 11.02
C LEU A 129 -20.13 -3.24 11.93
N LEU A 130 -18.93 -3.51 11.42
CA LEU A 130 -17.84 -4.06 12.22
C LEU A 130 -17.38 -3.10 13.32
N ILE A 131 -17.39 -1.79 13.08
CA ILE A 131 -17.08 -0.76 14.10
C ILE A 131 -18.08 -0.83 15.26
N LEU A 132 -19.38 -1.01 14.99
CA LEU A 132 -20.41 -1.07 16.03
C LEU A 132 -20.22 -2.25 17.00
N ALA A 133 -19.55 -3.30 16.55
CA ALA A 133 -19.23 -4.47 17.37
C ALA A 133 -17.80 -4.42 17.97
N MET A 134 -17.07 -3.30 17.82
CA MET A 134 -15.79 -3.05 18.50
C MET A 134 -16.01 -2.35 19.86
N PRO A 135 -15.12 -2.57 20.84
CA PRO A 135 -15.01 -1.74 22.04
C PRO A 135 -14.80 -0.26 21.69
N ALA A 136 -15.31 0.65 22.52
CA ALA A 136 -15.33 2.09 22.27
C ALA A 136 -13.93 2.66 21.96
N GLU A 137 -12.90 2.16 22.65
CA GLU A 137 -11.50 2.58 22.51
C GLU A 137 -10.96 2.29 21.10
N ALA A 138 -11.34 1.16 20.51
CA ALA A 138 -10.93 0.78 19.15
C ALA A 138 -11.71 1.55 18.07
N GLN A 139 -12.92 2.03 18.39
CA GLN A 139 -13.77 2.74 17.44
C GLN A 139 -13.13 4.06 16.98
N TYR A 140 -12.40 4.78 17.83
CA TYR A 140 -11.79 6.06 17.46
C TYR A 140 -10.84 5.95 16.27
N ALA A 141 -9.86 5.03 16.34
CA ALA A 141 -8.92 4.83 15.25
C ALA A 141 -9.60 4.25 13.99
N ALA A 142 -10.60 3.39 14.17
CA ALA A 142 -11.39 2.82 13.08
C ALA A 142 -12.23 3.88 12.34
N LEU A 143 -12.88 4.78 13.08
CA LEU A 143 -13.66 5.91 12.55
C LEU A 143 -12.80 6.96 11.86
N ILE A 144 -11.50 7.03 12.16
CA ILE A 144 -10.53 7.84 11.40
C ILE A 144 -10.08 7.10 10.13
N ALA A 145 -9.82 5.80 10.21
CA ALA A 145 -9.32 5.01 9.08
C ALA A 145 -10.31 4.96 7.89
N VAL A 146 -11.61 4.82 8.17
CA VAL A 146 -12.66 4.75 7.13
C VAL A 146 -12.70 5.99 6.23
N PRO A 147 -12.86 7.23 6.74
CA PRO A 147 -12.90 8.42 5.90
C PRO A 147 -11.55 8.70 5.21
N LEU A 148 -10.41 8.39 5.84
CA LEU A 148 -9.11 8.46 5.16
C LEU A 148 -9.08 7.55 3.94
N GLY A 149 -9.60 6.32 4.07
CA GLY A 149 -9.67 5.37 2.98
C GLY A 149 -10.69 5.71 1.89
N TRP A 150 -11.86 6.22 2.26
CA TRP A 150 -12.93 6.55 1.31
C TRP A 150 -12.60 7.85 0.55
N PHE A 151 -12.31 8.92 1.28
CA PHE A 151 -12.05 10.24 0.70
C PHE A 151 -10.63 10.41 0.15
N TYR A 152 -9.82 9.35 0.15
CA TYR A 152 -8.54 9.33 -0.55
C TYR A 152 -8.69 9.77 -2.01
N THR A 153 -9.68 9.22 -2.72
CA THR A 153 -10.04 9.62 -4.09
C THR A 153 -11.50 10.07 -4.25
N ALA A 154 -12.40 9.67 -3.35
CA ALA A 154 -13.80 10.05 -3.45
C ALA A 154 -14.05 11.53 -3.11
N PRO A 155 -15.03 12.18 -3.77
CA PRO A 155 -15.53 13.48 -3.36
C PRO A 155 -16.22 13.42 -1.98
N PRO A 156 -16.28 14.55 -1.24
CA PRO A 156 -15.88 15.89 -1.67
C PRO A 156 -14.42 16.25 -1.36
N PHE A 157 -13.68 15.45 -0.58
CA PHE A 157 -12.34 15.85 -0.14
C PHE A 157 -11.23 15.46 -1.13
N GLN A 158 -11.29 14.27 -1.74
CA GLN A 158 -10.33 13.79 -2.74
C GLN A 158 -8.87 14.06 -2.35
N PHE A 159 -8.43 13.57 -1.19
CA PHE A 159 -7.13 13.94 -0.61
C PHE A 159 -5.95 13.73 -1.57
N ASN A 160 -5.96 12.66 -2.36
CA ASN A 160 -4.93 12.39 -3.37
C ASN A 160 -4.88 13.49 -4.45
N TYR A 161 -6.04 13.93 -4.92
CA TYR A 161 -6.15 15.01 -5.92
C TYR A 161 -5.71 16.36 -5.39
N ARG A 162 -5.59 16.51 -4.06
CA ARG A 162 -5.21 17.74 -3.38
C ARG A 162 -3.83 17.69 -2.73
N GLY A 163 -3.00 16.71 -3.10
CA GLY A 163 -1.62 16.60 -2.63
C GLY A 163 -1.49 16.19 -1.16
N LEU A 164 -2.55 15.60 -0.59
CA LEU A 164 -2.56 15.03 0.76
C LEU A 164 -2.60 13.50 0.74
N GLY A 165 -2.59 12.88 -0.44
CA GLY A 165 -2.76 11.44 -0.61
C GLY A 165 -1.70 10.62 0.13
N GLU A 166 -0.44 11.05 0.06
CA GLU A 166 0.68 10.40 0.73
C GLU A 166 0.49 10.37 2.25
N LEU A 167 0.06 11.48 2.84
CA LEU A 167 -0.22 11.57 4.27
C LEU A 167 -1.46 10.74 4.64
N THR A 168 -2.54 10.84 3.86
CA THR A 168 -3.78 10.08 4.07
C THR A 168 -3.53 8.58 4.13
N VAL A 169 -2.82 8.02 3.13
CA VAL A 169 -2.53 6.58 3.06
C VAL A 169 -1.60 6.16 4.19
N THR A 170 -0.59 6.96 4.49
CA THR A 170 0.39 6.65 5.53
C THR A 170 -0.25 6.65 6.91
N THR A 171 -1.08 7.65 7.22
CA THR A 171 -1.85 7.73 8.46
C THR A 171 -2.84 6.58 8.58
N GLY A 172 -3.59 6.25 7.53
CA GLY A 172 -4.53 5.14 7.56
C GLY A 172 -3.83 3.80 7.81
N LEU A 173 -2.78 3.47 7.03
CA LEU A 173 -2.08 2.19 7.12
C LEU A 173 -1.10 2.11 8.29
N ASN A 174 -0.09 2.98 8.39
CA ASN A 174 0.96 2.86 9.42
C ASN A 174 0.62 3.58 10.73
N GLY A 175 -0.44 4.41 10.74
CA GLY A 175 -0.97 5.03 11.95
C GLY A 175 -2.12 4.23 12.53
N CYS A 176 -3.28 4.24 11.88
CA CYS A 176 -4.52 3.69 12.43
C CYS A 176 -4.50 2.16 12.54
N VAL A 177 -4.11 1.42 11.49
CA VAL A 177 -4.17 -0.07 11.51
C VAL A 177 -3.42 -0.71 12.68
N PRO A 178 -2.14 -0.39 12.98
CA PRO A 178 -1.45 -0.98 14.13
C PRO A 178 -2.05 -0.55 15.47
N VAL A 179 -2.58 0.67 15.58
CA VAL A 179 -3.29 1.14 16.78
C VAL A 179 -4.58 0.35 16.99
N ILE A 180 -5.36 0.11 15.93
CA ILE A 180 -6.58 -0.72 15.99
C ILE A 180 -6.23 -2.13 16.46
N GLY A 181 -5.16 -2.73 15.90
CA GLY A 181 -4.70 -4.06 16.30
C GLY A 181 -4.30 -4.12 17.77
N TYR A 182 -3.55 -3.12 18.24
CA TYR A 182 -3.17 -3.02 19.65
C TYR A 182 -4.39 -2.86 20.57
N THR A 183 -5.29 -1.93 20.25
CA THR A 183 -6.42 -1.60 21.13
C THR A 183 -7.46 -2.72 21.18
N LEU A 184 -7.70 -3.44 20.08
CA LEU A 184 -8.55 -4.63 20.10
C LEU A 184 -7.94 -5.79 20.90
N ALA A 185 -6.61 -5.88 20.94
CA ALA A 185 -5.89 -6.92 21.67
C ALA A 185 -5.72 -6.62 23.17
N SER A 186 -5.55 -5.36 23.54
CA SER A 186 -5.27 -4.92 24.91
C SER A 186 -6.49 -4.39 25.65
N GLY A 187 -7.49 -3.88 24.93
CA GLY A 187 -8.58 -3.07 25.50
C GLY A 187 -8.18 -1.62 25.78
N GLU A 188 -6.96 -1.21 25.45
CA GLU A 188 -6.41 0.10 25.82
C GLU A 188 -5.87 0.86 24.61
N PHE A 189 -5.89 2.19 24.67
CA PHE A 189 -5.22 3.02 23.68
C PHE A 189 -3.75 3.23 24.06
N SER A 190 -2.84 3.02 23.10
CA SER A 190 -1.41 3.30 23.28
C SER A 190 -0.78 3.83 22.00
N PHE A 191 0.14 4.78 22.16
CA PHE A 191 1.00 5.27 21.09
C PHE A 191 2.20 4.36 20.80
N PHE A 192 2.45 3.35 21.63
CA PHE A 192 3.60 2.46 21.49
C PHE A 192 3.71 1.76 20.11
N PRO A 193 2.62 1.19 19.53
CA PRO A 193 2.69 0.59 18.19
C PRO A 193 3.07 1.60 17.10
N PHE A 194 2.59 2.83 17.21
CA PHE A 194 2.94 3.90 16.29
C PHE A 194 4.42 4.28 16.41
N LEU A 195 4.94 4.36 17.64
CA LEU A 195 6.35 4.65 17.90
C LEU A 195 7.27 3.59 17.27
N LEU A 196 6.94 2.30 17.40
CA LEU A 196 7.67 1.21 16.74
C LEU A 196 7.71 1.38 15.20
N LEU A 197 6.62 1.92 14.63
CA LEU A 197 6.45 2.10 13.20
C LEU A 197 6.82 3.50 12.69
N LEU A 198 7.32 4.41 13.53
CA LEU A 198 7.61 5.78 13.12
C LEU A 198 8.59 5.85 11.91
N PRO A 199 9.69 5.08 11.87
CA PRO A 199 10.51 5.00 10.66
C PRO A 199 9.74 4.47 9.44
N ALA A 200 8.92 3.43 9.62
CA ALA A 200 8.11 2.85 8.55
C ALA A 200 7.04 3.82 8.04
N PHE A 201 6.48 4.65 8.91
CA PHE A 201 5.53 5.71 8.57
C PHE A 201 6.18 6.70 7.59
N LEU A 202 7.37 7.23 7.92
CA LEU A 202 8.10 8.15 7.05
C LEU A 202 8.47 7.50 5.71
N ILE A 203 8.87 6.23 5.73
CA ILE A 203 9.22 5.48 4.53
C ILE A 203 7.98 5.20 3.65
N GLN A 204 6.83 4.87 4.23
CA GLN A 204 5.57 4.73 3.47
C GLN A 204 5.16 6.05 2.84
N PHE A 205 5.32 7.18 3.54
CA PHE A 205 5.03 8.50 2.99
C PHE A 205 5.81 8.73 1.69
N VAL A 206 7.14 8.55 1.73
CA VAL A 206 7.96 8.73 0.52
C VAL A 206 7.90 7.58 -0.47
N ARG A 207 7.41 6.40 -0.09
CA ARG A 207 7.03 5.37 -1.06
C ARG A 207 5.85 5.86 -1.90
N MET A 208 4.82 6.43 -1.27
CA MET A 208 3.64 6.94 -1.99
C MET A 208 4.00 8.04 -2.97
N THR A 209 4.96 8.91 -2.63
CA THR A 209 5.42 9.95 -3.56
C THR A 209 6.04 9.36 -4.83
N ILE A 210 6.75 8.22 -4.72
CA ILE A 210 7.35 7.53 -5.88
C ILE A 210 6.27 6.84 -6.73
N MET A 211 5.23 6.30 -6.10
CA MET A 211 4.06 5.77 -6.82
C MET A 211 3.37 6.87 -7.62
N ASN A 212 3.01 7.98 -6.97
CA ASN A 212 2.37 9.12 -7.63
C ASN A 212 3.31 9.82 -8.65
N LEU A 213 4.63 9.74 -8.47
CA LEU A 213 5.59 10.25 -9.45
C LEU A 213 5.57 9.46 -10.77
N GLN A 214 5.23 8.17 -10.75
CA GLN A 214 5.07 7.41 -11.99
C GLN A 214 3.78 7.73 -12.73
N ASP A 215 2.75 8.17 -12.00
CA ASP A 215 1.47 8.56 -12.58
C ASP A 215 1.45 10.07 -12.95
N TYR A 216 2.59 10.76 -12.83
CA TYR A 216 2.73 12.21 -12.97
C TYR A 216 2.12 12.80 -14.25
N GLU A 217 2.42 12.20 -15.41
CA GLU A 217 1.90 12.70 -16.70
C GLU A 217 0.37 12.53 -16.81
N GLY A 218 -0.14 11.35 -16.42
CA GLY A 218 -1.58 11.08 -16.42
C GLY A 218 -2.34 11.96 -15.43
N ASP A 219 -1.78 12.17 -14.24
CA ASP A 219 -2.35 13.04 -13.21
C ASP A 219 -2.47 14.51 -13.68
N ILE A 220 -1.47 15.03 -14.39
CA ILE A 220 -1.50 16.38 -14.97
C ILE A 220 -2.65 16.51 -15.97
N LEU A 221 -2.80 15.54 -16.88
CA LEU A 221 -3.79 15.59 -17.96
C LEU A 221 -5.24 15.70 -17.45
N VAL A 222 -5.52 15.15 -16.26
CA VAL A 222 -6.85 15.17 -15.65
C VAL A 222 -6.98 16.18 -14.51
N GLY A 223 -5.97 17.03 -14.29
CA GLY A 223 -5.98 18.06 -13.25
C GLY A 223 -5.86 17.52 -11.82
N LYS A 224 -5.38 16.29 -11.65
CA LYS A 224 -5.13 15.65 -10.34
C LYS A 224 -3.81 16.19 -9.77
N ARG A 225 -3.90 17.06 -8.75
CA ARG A 225 -2.74 17.79 -8.19
C ARG A 225 -2.13 17.04 -7.00
N THR A 226 -1.60 15.83 -7.25
CA THR A 226 -0.82 15.05 -6.26
C THR A 226 0.42 15.82 -5.79
N LEU A 227 1.05 15.38 -4.71
CA LEU A 227 2.24 16.04 -4.18
C LEU A 227 3.38 16.09 -5.21
N PRO A 228 3.64 15.03 -6.01
CA PRO A 228 4.58 15.10 -7.13
C PRO A 228 4.21 16.14 -8.19
N VAL A 229 2.94 16.25 -8.57
CA VAL A 229 2.48 17.27 -9.53
C VAL A 229 2.73 18.68 -9.02
N ARG A 230 2.54 18.91 -7.71
CA ARG A 230 2.73 20.24 -7.08
C ARG A 230 4.21 20.63 -6.93
N LEU A 231 5.06 19.68 -6.52
CA LEU A 231 6.46 19.97 -6.15
C LEU A 231 7.45 19.70 -7.29
N GLY A 232 7.06 18.90 -8.28
CA GLY A 232 7.89 18.48 -9.40
C GLY A 232 8.82 17.31 -9.09
N PRO A 233 9.23 16.53 -10.12
CA PRO A 233 10.03 15.32 -9.95
C PRO A 233 11.34 15.50 -9.17
N ARG A 234 12.08 16.58 -9.44
CA ARG A 234 13.38 16.84 -8.79
C ARG A 234 13.23 16.99 -7.28
N THR A 235 12.23 17.77 -6.84
CA THR A 235 11.94 18.00 -5.43
C THR A 235 11.51 16.71 -4.75
N ILE A 236 10.68 15.89 -5.40
CA ILE A 236 10.26 14.58 -4.87
C ILE A 236 11.45 13.65 -4.65
N VAL A 237 12.40 13.58 -5.59
CA VAL A 237 13.61 12.75 -5.42
C VAL A 237 14.44 13.21 -4.22
N HIS A 238 14.60 14.53 -4.02
CA HIS A 238 15.35 15.06 -2.88
C HIS A 238 14.60 14.82 -1.56
N MET A 239 13.28 15.06 -1.53
CA MET A 239 12.45 14.79 -0.36
C MET A 239 12.48 13.31 0.01
N HIS A 240 12.43 12.41 -0.98
CA HIS A 240 12.56 10.98 -0.77
C HIS A 240 13.89 10.62 -0.09
N ALA A 241 15.00 11.20 -0.53
CA ALA A 241 16.30 10.97 0.09
C ALA A 241 16.39 11.51 1.52
N VAL A 242 15.95 12.77 1.75
CA VAL A 242 16.01 13.43 3.05
C VAL A 242 15.13 12.74 4.08
N VAL A 243 13.86 12.48 3.75
CA VAL A 243 12.93 11.84 4.69
C VAL A 243 13.33 10.40 4.98
N GLN A 244 13.90 9.68 4.01
CA GLN A 244 14.49 8.37 4.29
C GLN A 244 15.66 8.49 5.29
N ALA A 245 16.59 9.42 5.08
CA ALA A 245 17.69 9.62 6.01
C ALA A 245 17.17 9.94 7.42
N VAL A 246 16.17 10.83 7.54
CA VAL A 246 15.49 11.13 8.80
C VAL A 246 14.86 9.86 9.40
N ALA A 247 14.18 9.03 8.61
CA ALA A 247 13.56 7.80 9.10
C ALA A 247 14.57 6.83 9.74
N TYR A 248 15.75 6.65 9.13
CA TYR A 248 16.81 5.84 9.71
C TYR A 248 17.44 6.51 10.94
N LEU A 249 17.67 7.83 10.90
CA LEU A 249 18.22 8.57 12.05
C LEU A 249 17.28 8.52 13.26
N MET A 250 15.95 8.48 13.07
CA MET A 250 14.96 8.37 14.14
C MET A 250 15.04 7.04 14.92
N VAL A 251 15.74 6.03 14.42
CA VAL A 251 15.97 4.80 15.19
C VAL A 251 16.84 5.05 16.42
N ILE A 252 17.82 5.97 16.34
CA ILE A 252 18.70 6.30 17.46
C ILE A 252 17.90 6.84 18.66
N PRO A 253 17.10 7.91 18.54
CA PRO A 253 16.27 8.38 19.65
C PRO A 253 15.23 7.36 20.08
N GLY A 254 14.68 6.59 19.14
CA GLY A 254 13.74 5.51 19.43
C GLY A 254 14.33 4.52 20.45
N VAL A 255 15.53 4.01 20.17
CA VAL A 255 16.20 3.01 21.00
C VAL A 255 16.76 3.59 22.28
N LEU A 256 17.37 4.78 22.24
CA LEU A 256 18.07 5.36 23.40
C LEU A 256 17.12 6.03 24.41
N TRP A 257 16.01 6.62 23.97
CA TRP A 257 15.19 7.49 24.82
C TRP A 257 13.70 7.15 24.83
N MET A 258 13.18 6.46 23.81
CA MET A 258 11.73 6.22 23.67
C MET A 258 11.30 4.79 23.97
N GLY A 259 12.21 3.93 24.42
CA GLY A 259 11.90 2.55 24.83
C GLY A 259 11.62 1.60 23.66
N VAL A 260 12.04 1.95 22.43
CA VAL A 260 12.00 1.01 21.30
C VAL A 260 13.08 -0.05 21.52
N PRO A 261 12.75 -1.36 21.44
CA PRO A 261 13.75 -2.40 21.61
C PRO A 261 14.89 -2.33 20.59
N ILE A 262 16.11 -2.67 21.00
CA ILE A 262 17.28 -2.62 20.11
C ILE A 262 17.10 -3.53 18.89
N TRP A 263 16.46 -4.69 19.04
CA TRP A 263 16.18 -5.60 17.93
C TRP A 263 15.23 -5.00 16.90
N VAL A 264 14.27 -4.17 17.31
CA VAL A 264 13.42 -3.40 16.39
C VAL A 264 14.27 -2.39 15.60
N GLY A 265 15.15 -1.66 16.28
CA GLY A 265 16.06 -0.72 15.64
C GLY A 265 16.99 -1.40 14.62
N LEU A 266 17.60 -2.53 14.99
CA LEU A 266 18.42 -3.34 14.09
C LEU A 266 17.63 -3.89 12.90
N GLY A 267 16.37 -4.31 13.13
CA GLY A 267 15.46 -4.75 12.07
C GLY A 267 15.19 -3.66 11.04
N VAL A 268 14.98 -2.41 11.48
CA VAL A 268 14.87 -1.26 10.56
C VAL A 268 16.19 -1.06 9.81
N MET A 269 17.33 -1.03 10.52
CA MET A 269 18.66 -0.80 9.93
C MET A 269 19.06 -1.83 8.87
N ALA A 270 18.61 -3.08 9.00
CA ALA A 270 18.88 -4.15 8.04
C ALA A 270 18.37 -3.83 6.62
N SER A 271 17.38 -2.93 6.49
CA SER A 271 16.84 -2.50 5.19
C SER A 271 17.60 -1.33 4.54
N SER A 272 18.59 -0.73 5.23
CA SER A 272 19.35 0.45 4.77
C SER A 272 20.10 0.27 3.44
N PRO A 273 20.64 -0.91 3.07
CA PRO A 273 21.27 -1.06 1.75
C PRO A 273 20.29 -0.83 0.59
N VAL A 274 19.02 -1.25 0.76
CA VAL A 274 17.98 -1.04 -0.25
C VAL A 274 17.62 0.45 -0.36
N ALA A 275 17.56 1.16 0.77
CA ALA A 275 17.35 2.60 0.81
C ALA A 275 18.42 3.37 0.02
N VAL A 276 19.69 3.14 0.33
CA VAL A 276 20.83 3.79 -0.34
C VAL A 276 20.81 3.49 -1.84
N TRP A 277 20.61 2.22 -2.20
CA TRP A 277 20.51 1.81 -3.60
C TRP A 277 19.35 2.50 -4.33
N HIS A 278 18.16 2.55 -3.72
CA HIS A 278 16.97 3.14 -4.33
C HIS A 278 17.14 4.65 -4.55
N VAL A 279 17.67 5.35 -3.55
CA VAL A 279 18.00 6.79 -3.66
C VAL A 279 18.99 7.03 -4.79
N ALA A 280 20.08 6.25 -4.88
CA ALA A 280 21.06 6.37 -5.96
C ALA A 280 20.43 6.15 -7.35
N ARG A 281 19.50 5.19 -7.49
CA ARG A 281 18.77 4.94 -8.74
C ARG A 281 17.86 6.12 -9.12
N LEU A 282 17.17 6.73 -8.16
CA LEU A 282 16.32 7.89 -8.40
C LEU A 282 17.12 9.10 -8.87
N TYR A 283 18.28 9.39 -8.25
CA TYR A 283 19.17 10.47 -8.66
C TYR A 283 19.76 10.27 -10.06
N ARG A 284 20.00 9.01 -10.46
CA ARG A 284 20.40 8.67 -11.83
C ARG A 284 19.26 8.74 -12.86
N GLY A 285 18.06 9.17 -12.45
CA GLY A 285 16.93 9.35 -13.35
C GLY A 285 16.16 8.09 -13.71
N ALA A 286 16.33 6.98 -12.97
CA ALA A 286 15.65 5.71 -13.28
C ALA A 286 14.11 5.78 -13.25
N HIS A 287 13.54 6.81 -12.61
CA HIS A 287 12.11 7.07 -12.58
C HIS A 287 11.57 7.68 -13.89
N LYS A 288 12.45 8.16 -14.79
CA LYS A 288 12.10 8.78 -16.06
C LYS A 288 12.09 7.79 -17.23
N ASP A 289 12.85 6.70 -17.11
CA ASP A 289 12.92 5.66 -18.15
C ASP A 289 11.79 4.64 -17.93
N PRO A 290 10.85 4.49 -18.89
CA PRO A 290 9.77 3.51 -18.80
C PRO A 290 10.26 2.06 -18.60
N ARG A 291 11.48 1.74 -19.04
CA ARG A 291 12.07 0.40 -18.87
C ARG A 291 12.42 0.11 -17.41
N THR A 292 12.70 1.15 -16.61
CA THR A 292 13.09 1.02 -15.21
C THR A 292 12.04 1.53 -14.22
N ALA A 293 11.03 2.26 -14.69
CA ALA A 293 9.86 2.73 -13.94
C ALA A 293 9.26 1.69 -12.99
N ASN A 294 8.88 0.52 -13.52
CA ASN A 294 8.30 -0.56 -12.71
C ASN A 294 9.27 -1.07 -11.64
N ASN A 295 10.56 -1.14 -11.95
CA ASN A 295 11.59 -1.61 -11.02
C ASN A 295 11.79 -0.63 -9.86
N VAL A 296 11.76 0.68 -10.14
CA VAL A 296 11.83 1.74 -9.12
C VAL A 296 10.63 1.63 -8.17
N VAL A 297 9.40 1.58 -8.69
CA VAL A 297 8.20 1.46 -7.82
C VAL A 297 8.18 0.15 -7.02
N PHE A 298 8.59 -0.95 -7.65
CA PHE A 298 8.71 -2.24 -6.98
C PHE A 298 9.63 -2.14 -5.77
N TRP A 299 10.82 -1.57 -5.92
CA TRP A 299 11.78 -1.48 -4.84
C TRP A 299 11.41 -0.44 -3.79
N ALA A 300 10.77 0.67 -4.15
CA ALA A 300 10.17 1.58 -3.17
C ALA A 300 9.14 0.84 -2.28
N SER A 301 8.26 0.04 -2.89
CA SER A 301 7.23 -0.71 -2.17
C SER A 301 7.80 -1.87 -1.34
N THR A 302 8.81 -2.54 -1.89
CA THR A 302 9.52 -3.64 -1.22
C THR A 302 10.31 -3.11 -0.04
N HIS A 303 11.04 -2.01 -0.19
CA HIS A 303 11.79 -1.36 0.89
C HIS A 303 10.89 -1.01 2.07
N CYS A 304 9.76 -0.34 1.82
CA CYS A 304 8.79 -0.03 2.87
C CYS A 304 8.31 -1.28 3.61
N SER A 305 8.02 -2.35 2.86
CA SER A 305 7.58 -3.61 3.46
C SER A 305 8.69 -4.31 4.25
N LEU A 306 9.94 -4.26 3.78
CA LEU A 306 11.10 -4.79 4.50
C LEU A 306 11.32 -4.07 5.83
N VAL A 307 11.10 -2.75 5.88
CA VAL A 307 11.17 -1.98 7.14
C VAL A 307 10.13 -2.47 8.12
N VAL A 308 8.86 -2.59 7.71
CA VAL A 308 7.78 -3.09 8.58
C VAL A 308 8.05 -4.51 9.06
N VAL A 309 8.50 -5.40 8.17
CA VAL A 309 8.87 -6.77 8.55
C VAL A 309 10.07 -6.77 9.49
N GLY A 310 11.04 -5.88 9.29
CA GLY A 310 12.18 -5.69 10.19
C GLY A 310 11.75 -5.26 11.58
N VAL A 311 10.84 -4.27 11.69
CA VAL A 311 10.24 -3.86 12.97
C VAL A 311 9.54 -5.05 13.62
N TYR A 312 8.74 -5.78 12.84
CA TYR A 312 7.96 -6.90 13.38
C TYR A 312 8.85 -8.04 13.89
N VAL A 313 9.81 -8.50 13.08
CA VAL A 313 10.77 -9.54 13.45
C VAL A 313 11.60 -9.08 14.65
N GLY A 314 12.04 -7.82 14.69
CA GLY A 314 12.76 -7.26 15.83
C GLY A 314 11.96 -7.31 17.12
N LEU A 315 10.67 -6.98 17.08
CA LEU A 315 9.77 -7.07 18.24
C LEU A 315 9.58 -8.52 18.68
N LEU A 316 9.45 -9.46 17.74
CA LEU A 316 9.31 -10.88 18.04
C LEU A 316 10.57 -11.46 18.69
N ILE A 317 11.75 -11.13 18.16
CA ILE A 317 13.04 -11.54 18.76
C ILE A 317 13.16 -11.01 20.18
N ASP A 318 12.92 -9.73 20.37
CA ASP A 318 13.06 -9.10 21.68
C ASP A 318 12.08 -9.68 22.71
N GLY A 319 10.81 -9.85 22.32
CA GLY A 319 9.82 -10.46 23.20
C GLY A 319 10.10 -11.94 23.50
N TYR A 320 10.70 -12.68 22.58
CA TYR A 320 11.13 -14.07 22.83
C TYR A 320 12.30 -14.11 23.81
N VAL A 321 13.33 -13.27 23.60
CA VAL A 321 14.49 -13.13 24.50
C VAL A 321 14.05 -12.76 25.92
N GLN A 322 13.02 -11.92 26.05
CA GLN A 322 12.48 -11.49 27.34
C GLN A 322 11.38 -12.41 27.90
N GLY A 323 11.05 -13.52 27.23
CA GLY A 323 10.00 -14.45 27.67
C GLY A 323 8.57 -13.90 27.61
N ARG A 324 8.35 -12.76 26.94
CA ARG A 324 7.04 -12.06 26.84
C ARG A 324 6.00 -12.84 26.03
N PHE A 325 6.43 -13.76 25.16
CA PHE A 325 5.53 -14.60 24.37
C PHE A 325 5.31 -16.01 24.95
N ALA A 326 5.93 -16.33 26.10
CA ALA A 326 5.85 -17.68 26.69
C ALA A 326 4.40 -18.13 27.00
N GLN A 327 3.51 -17.17 27.29
CA GLN A 327 2.12 -17.42 27.65
C GLN A 327 1.20 -17.70 26.44
N LEU A 328 1.68 -17.51 25.21
CA LEU A 328 0.84 -17.61 24.02
C LEU A 328 0.63 -19.04 23.50
N GLY A 329 1.46 -20.01 23.89
CA GLY A 329 1.41 -21.36 23.32
C GLY A 329 1.38 -21.33 21.78
N GLY A 330 0.44 -22.07 21.17
CA GLY A 330 0.27 -22.12 19.70
C GLY A 330 -0.29 -20.83 19.04
N VAL A 331 -0.75 -19.84 19.82
CA VAL A 331 -1.20 -18.54 19.28
C VAL A 331 -0.01 -17.75 18.72
N ALA A 332 1.20 -18.01 19.20
CA ALA A 332 2.42 -17.38 18.68
C ALA A 332 2.67 -17.71 17.18
N ASP A 333 2.20 -18.87 16.70
CA ASP A 333 2.35 -19.25 15.29
C ASP A 333 1.54 -18.34 14.35
N LEU A 334 0.44 -17.74 14.84
CA LEU A 334 -0.34 -16.75 14.09
C LEU A 334 0.45 -15.48 13.80
N PHE A 335 1.47 -15.17 14.60
CA PHE A 335 2.31 -13.99 14.40
C PHE A 335 3.37 -14.22 13.32
N LEU A 336 3.84 -15.46 13.18
CA LEU A 336 4.81 -15.84 12.15
C LEU A 336 4.15 -15.99 10.77
N LEU A 337 2.87 -16.37 10.72
CA LEU A 337 2.16 -16.65 9.47
C LEU A 337 2.20 -15.49 8.44
N PRO A 338 1.89 -14.22 8.79
CA PRO A 338 2.00 -13.10 7.86
C PRO A 338 3.43 -12.93 7.31
N ILE A 339 4.46 -13.14 8.14
CA ILE A 339 5.87 -12.98 7.76
C ILE A 339 6.29 -14.09 6.80
N VAL A 340 5.90 -15.34 7.06
CA VAL A 340 6.20 -16.49 6.18
C VAL A 340 5.54 -16.30 4.82
N ILE A 341 4.25 -15.95 4.80
CA ILE A 341 3.51 -15.69 3.57
C ILE A 341 4.11 -14.52 2.80
N TYR A 342 4.46 -13.44 3.51
CA TYR A 342 5.13 -12.27 2.93
C TYR A 342 6.46 -12.64 2.28
N THR A 343 7.31 -13.39 2.99
CA THR A 343 8.62 -13.81 2.49
C THR A 343 8.49 -14.65 1.21
N PHE A 344 7.53 -15.58 1.18
CA PHE A 344 7.27 -16.40 0.00
C PHE A 344 6.77 -15.58 -1.20
N ILE A 345 5.83 -14.65 -0.96
CA ILE A 345 5.30 -13.77 -2.02
C ILE A 345 6.40 -12.83 -2.52
N LEU A 346 7.18 -12.24 -1.62
CA LEU A 346 8.30 -11.36 -1.98
C LEU A 346 9.33 -12.10 -2.84
N ALA A 347 9.73 -13.31 -2.45
CA ALA A 347 10.68 -14.11 -3.24
C ALA A 347 10.16 -14.37 -4.67
N ARG A 348 8.86 -14.66 -4.82
CA ARG A 348 8.21 -14.79 -6.13
C ARG A 348 8.20 -13.48 -6.91
N GLN A 349 7.93 -12.35 -6.25
CA GLN A 349 7.89 -11.04 -6.89
C GLN A 349 9.29 -10.58 -7.35
N ILE A 350 10.33 -10.78 -6.53
CA ILE A 350 11.72 -10.47 -6.90
C ILE A 350 12.12 -11.25 -8.15
N ARG A 351 11.78 -12.55 -8.23
CA ARG A 351 12.04 -13.37 -9.43
C ARG A 351 11.34 -12.82 -10.67
N LYS A 352 10.08 -12.37 -10.53
CA LYS A 352 9.29 -11.79 -11.64
C LYS A 352 9.79 -10.40 -12.06
N ASN A 353 10.40 -9.64 -11.16
CA ASN A 353 10.89 -8.27 -11.40
C ASN A 353 12.32 -8.24 -11.97
N ARG A 354 12.90 -9.38 -12.35
CA ARG A 354 14.19 -9.41 -13.04
C ARG A 354 14.07 -8.74 -14.42
N PRO A 355 15.10 -8.01 -14.88
CA PRO A 355 15.13 -7.49 -16.23
C PRO A 355 14.91 -8.64 -17.20
N LYS A 356 13.86 -8.59 -18.01
CA LYS A 356 13.72 -9.53 -19.13
C LYS A 356 14.86 -9.21 -20.09
N ALA A 357 15.53 -10.25 -20.61
CA ALA A 357 16.51 -10.07 -21.68
C ALA A 357 15.88 -9.21 -22.77
N VAL A 358 16.63 -8.24 -23.29
CA VAL A 358 16.22 -7.43 -24.43
C VAL A 358 15.96 -8.40 -25.56
N VAL A 359 14.69 -8.70 -25.84
CA VAL A 359 14.32 -9.28 -27.11
C VAL A 359 14.64 -8.16 -28.10
N ALA A 360 15.64 -8.39 -28.96
CA ALA A 360 15.95 -7.47 -30.04
C ALA A 360 14.64 -7.06 -30.72
N PRO A 361 14.47 -5.79 -31.10
CA PRO A 361 13.29 -5.37 -31.85
C PRO A 361 13.08 -6.39 -32.96
N LYS A 362 11.88 -6.99 -33.05
CA LYS A 362 11.55 -7.81 -34.22
C LYS A 362 11.81 -6.90 -35.42
N ALA A 363 12.69 -7.35 -36.32
CA ALA A 363 13.03 -6.62 -37.53
C ALA A 363 11.74 -6.07 -38.13
N THR A 364 11.69 -4.77 -38.34
CA THR A 364 10.55 -4.13 -38.97
C THR A 364 10.32 -4.77 -40.33
N VAL A 365 9.07 -4.80 -40.81
CA VAL A 365 8.76 -5.30 -42.16
C VAL A 365 9.64 -4.60 -43.22
N ALA A 366 10.00 -3.34 -42.98
CA ALA A 366 10.94 -2.57 -43.81
C ALA A 366 12.38 -3.12 -43.81
N GLU A 367 12.86 -3.68 -42.69
CA GLU A 367 14.19 -4.31 -42.60
C GLU A 367 14.21 -5.71 -43.24
N LEU A 368 13.11 -6.45 -43.16
CA LEU A 368 12.95 -7.75 -43.84
C LEU A 368 12.82 -7.58 -45.36
N VAL A 369 12.18 -6.51 -45.83
CA VAL A 369 12.06 -6.18 -47.26
C VAL A 369 13.35 -5.64 -47.87
N ARG A 370 14.27 -5.07 -47.07
CA ARG A 370 15.62 -4.68 -47.55
C ARG A 370 16.63 -5.84 -47.58
N ALA A 371 16.33 -6.94 -46.88
CA ALA A 371 17.17 -8.11 -46.77
C ALA A 371 16.79 -9.25 -47.75
N ALA A 372 15.68 -9.09 -48.47
CA ALA A 372 15.24 -9.91 -49.61
C ALA A 372 15.50 -9.16 -50.91
#